data_AF-D6AJ39-F1
#
_entry.id   AF-D6AJ39-F1
#
_cell.length_a   1.000
_cell.length_b   1.000
_cell.length_c   1.000
_cell.angle_alpha   90.00
_cell.angle_beta   90.00
_cell.angle_gamma   90.00
#
_symmetry.space_group_name_H-M   'P 1'
#
loop_
_entity.id
_entity.type
_entity.pdbx_description
1 polymer ?
#
loop_
_entity_poly.entity_id
_entity_poly.type
_entity_poly.pdbx_seq_one_letter_code
_entity_poly.pdbx_strand_id
1 'polypeptide(L)'
;MFVLPLREGAQLRPLEPAHAQEFLEHIDRARPNVDPWIPWATFSTDLESATATLQRYADRQARDTGRLYGIWLDGTLVGGVMFTRFETASGNCEIGCWSEEAGSGQGLVNQACRALIDWAFTERGMSRVEWLVSSVNTRSIAAARRLGLTREGVLRKRTPYRGERLDTEVWSILSEEWQRASTPTTTTDKAELDRLMAAFLGAFDNTVGAHPHVDAIREVFIPQGMIISNTASGPVIHTLDAFIEPREKMLTDGTLTQFSEWEVSERTEIFESIAHRTSAYRKSGVHKGEPFEGAGRKMTQFVRTPAGWKMASLTWEDE
;
A
#
# COMPACT_ATOMS: atom_id res chain seq x y z
N MET A 1 -14.98 -19.79 13.03
CA MET A 1 -15.36 -18.50 12.42
C MET A 1 -14.13 -17.98 11.69
N PHE A 2 -14.22 -17.74 10.38
CA PHE A 2 -13.09 -17.17 9.63
C PHE A 2 -13.03 -15.67 9.91
N VAL A 3 -11.87 -15.20 10.35
CA VAL A 3 -11.61 -13.81 10.72
C VAL A 3 -10.47 -13.32 9.86
N LEU A 4 -10.65 -12.17 9.20
CA LEU A 4 -9.58 -11.51 8.50
C LEU A 4 -9.08 -10.33 9.35
N PRO A 5 -7.83 -10.37 9.86
CA PRO A 5 -7.25 -9.20 10.51
C PRO A 5 -7.06 -8.08 9.49
N LEU A 6 -7.50 -6.86 9.83
CA LEU A 6 -7.27 -5.66 9.03
C LEU A 6 -6.00 -4.94 9.52
N ARG A 7 -5.88 -4.80 10.84
CA ARG A 7 -4.70 -4.28 11.56
C ARG A 7 -4.84 -4.64 13.05
N GLU A 8 -3.92 -4.16 13.89
CA GLU A 8 -4.01 -4.32 15.34
C GLU A 8 -5.38 -3.83 15.86
N GLY A 9 -6.05 -4.67 16.65
CA GLY A 9 -7.38 -4.42 17.20
C GLY A 9 -8.54 -4.48 16.21
N ALA A 10 -8.29 -4.54 14.89
CA ALA A 10 -9.34 -4.44 13.87
C ALA A 10 -9.47 -5.70 13.00
N GLN A 11 -10.70 -6.17 12.83
CA GLN A 11 -10.99 -7.41 12.11
C GLN A 11 -12.27 -7.33 11.25
N LEU A 12 -12.24 -8.01 10.11
CA LEU A 12 -13.37 -8.20 9.21
C LEU A 12 -13.93 -9.61 9.38
N ARG A 13 -15.25 -9.72 9.58
CA ARG A 13 -15.95 -11.00 9.80
C ARG A 13 -17.33 -11.00 9.12
N PRO A 14 -17.92 -12.17 8.79
CA PRO A 14 -19.31 -12.24 8.33
C PRO A 14 -20.26 -11.60 9.34
N LEU A 15 -21.18 -10.76 8.86
CA LEU A 15 -22.22 -10.16 9.70
C LEU A 15 -23.52 -10.94 9.55
N GLU A 16 -23.69 -11.91 10.42
CA GLU A 16 -24.76 -12.92 10.38
C GLU A 16 -25.95 -12.56 11.29
N PRO A 17 -27.14 -13.18 11.11
CA PRO A 17 -28.34 -12.92 11.93
C PRO A 17 -28.12 -13.01 13.44
N ALA A 18 -27.18 -13.85 13.91
CA ALA A 18 -26.82 -13.94 15.32
C ALA A 18 -26.30 -12.62 15.93
N HIS A 19 -25.82 -11.69 15.10
CA HIS A 19 -25.34 -10.38 15.51
C HIS A 19 -26.43 -9.30 15.48
N ALA A 20 -27.71 -9.63 15.31
CA ALA A 20 -28.77 -8.65 15.08
C ALA A 20 -28.87 -7.57 16.17
N GLN A 21 -28.67 -7.93 17.44
CA GLN A 21 -28.67 -6.98 18.55
C GLN A 21 -27.50 -5.98 18.45
N GLU A 22 -26.28 -6.48 18.25
CA GLU A 22 -25.09 -5.64 18.07
C GLU A 22 -25.21 -4.75 16.81
N PHE A 23 -25.76 -5.31 15.73
CA PHE A 23 -26.01 -4.59 14.49
C PHE A 23 -27.01 -3.45 14.70
N LEU A 24 -28.10 -3.67 15.44
CA LEU A 24 -29.07 -2.63 15.77
C LEU A 24 -28.42 -1.49 16.55
N GLU A 25 -27.67 -1.82 17.60
CA GLU A 25 -26.95 -0.83 18.42
C GLU A 25 -25.94 -0.02 17.59
N HIS A 26 -25.24 -0.68 16.66
CA HIS A 26 -24.35 -0.01 15.72
C HIS A 26 -25.11 0.90 14.76
N ILE A 27 -26.23 0.45 14.20
CA ILE A 27 -27.04 1.28 13.31
C ILE A 27 -27.55 2.53 14.03
N ASP A 28 -27.95 2.43 15.29
CA ASP A 28 -28.39 3.59 16.07
C ASP A 28 -27.27 4.62 16.27
N ARG A 29 -26.03 4.19 16.50
CA ARG A 29 -24.86 5.08 16.53
C ARG A 29 -24.53 5.66 15.15
N ALA A 30 -24.65 4.86 14.10
CA ALA A 30 -24.25 5.24 12.75
C ALA A 30 -25.30 6.11 12.03
N ARG A 31 -26.59 6.00 12.39
CA ARG A 31 -27.77 6.56 11.71
C ARG A 31 -27.58 7.99 11.20
N PRO A 32 -27.05 8.95 11.98
CA PRO A 32 -26.86 10.33 11.51
C PRO A 32 -25.99 10.44 10.24
N ASN A 33 -25.07 9.49 10.04
CA ASN A 33 -24.07 9.52 8.99
C ASN A 33 -24.38 8.58 7.81
N VAL A 34 -25.21 7.56 8.01
CA VAL A 34 -25.53 6.53 6.98
C VAL A 34 -26.92 6.64 6.37
N ASP A 35 -27.91 7.19 7.08
CA ASP A 35 -29.30 7.28 6.59
C ASP A 35 -29.43 7.90 5.18
N PRO A 36 -28.62 8.91 4.79
CA PRO A 36 -28.73 9.47 3.44
C PRO A 36 -28.24 8.56 2.31
N TRP A 37 -27.45 7.54 2.63
CA TRP A 37 -26.66 6.80 1.65
C TRP A 37 -26.99 5.32 1.60
N ILE A 38 -27.46 4.74 2.71
CA ILE A 38 -27.68 3.31 2.85
C ILE A 38 -29.10 3.07 3.34
N PRO A 39 -30.00 2.60 2.46
CA PRO A 39 -31.41 2.46 2.78
C PRO A 39 -31.71 1.57 4.00
N TRP A 40 -30.84 0.63 4.39
CA TRP A 40 -31.13 -0.24 5.55
C TRP A 40 -31.06 0.47 6.89
N ALA A 41 -30.32 1.58 7.00
CA ALA A 41 -30.35 2.38 8.21
C ALA A 41 -31.79 2.85 8.47
N THR A 42 -32.50 3.27 7.43
CA THR A 42 -33.91 3.68 7.52
C THR A 42 -34.85 2.52 7.92
N PHE A 43 -34.53 1.27 7.55
CA PHE A 43 -35.42 0.12 7.81
C PHE A 43 -35.09 -0.69 9.07
N SER A 44 -33.87 -0.60 9.59
CA SER A 44 -33.43 -1.36 10.78
C SER A 44 -33.60 -0.47 12.02
N THR A 45 -34.80 -0.50 12.60
CA THR A 45 -35.19 0.38 13.73
C THR A 45 -35.52 -0.39 15.01
N ASP A 46 -35.58 -1.71 14.93
CA ASP A 46 -35.82 -2.62 16.04
C ASP A 46 -35.12 -3.97 15.77
N LEU A 47 -35.15 -4.87 16.75
CA LEU A 47 -34.46 -6.16 16.66
C LEU A 47 -35.03 -7.04 15.54
N GLU A 48 -36.34 -6.99 15.30
CA GLU A 48 -36.99 -7.78 14.25
C GLU A 48 -36.52 -7.35 12.86
N SER A 49 -36.57 -6.04 12.58
CA SER A 49 -36.13 -5.47 11.31
C SER A 49 -34.62 -5.56 11.08
N ALA A 50 -33.81 -5.43 12.14
CA ALA A 50 -32.38 -5.71 12.11
C ALA A 50 -32.10 -7.18 11.74
N THR A 51 -32.78 -8.12 12.41
CA THR A 51 -32.69 -9.56 12.12
C THR A 51 -33.08 -9.85 10.67
N ALA A 52 -34.19 -9.27 10.20
CA ALA A 52 -34.66 -9.43 8.83
C ALA A 52 -33.64 -8.91 7.79
N THR A 53 -32.97 -7.80 8.08
CA THR A 53 -31.91 -7.25 7.21
C THR A 53 -30.73 -8.21 7.09
N LEU A 54 -30.25 -8.76 8.21
CA LEU A 54 -29.15 -9.72 8.22
C LEU A 54 -29.55 -11.05 7.58
N GLN A 55 -30.78 -11.52 7.84
CA GLN A 55 -31.31 -12.75 7.23
C GLN A 55 -31.38 -12.63 5.71
N ARG A 56 -31.83 -11.48 5.18
CA ARG A 56 -31.82 -11.22 3.74
C ARG A 56 -30.43 -11.37 3.15
N TYR A 57 -29.38 -10.91 3.83
CA TYR A 57 -28.01 -11.06 3.36
C TYR A 57 -27.47 -12.48 3.49
N ALA A 58 -27.84 -13.20 4.54
CA ALA A 58 -27.55 -14.63 4.67
C ALA A 58 -28.16 -15.43 3.51
N ASP A 59 -29.43 -15.17 3.18
CA ASP A 59 -30.11 -15.81 2.04
C ASP A 59 -29.45 -15.46 0.71
N ARG A 60 -29.06 -14.19 0.52
CA ARG A 60 -28.35 -13.74 -0.68
C ARG A 60 -26.99 -14.40 -0.82
N GLN A 61 -26.28 -14.61 0.29
CA GLN A 61 -25.00 -15.29 0.31
C GLN A 61 -25.17 -16.78 -0.05
N ALA A 62 -26.21 -17.44 0.48
CA ALA A 62 -26.56 -18.81 0.11
C ALA A 62 -26.88 -18.95 -1.38
N ARG A 63 -27.47 -17.91 -2.00
CA ARG A 63 -27.74 -17.85 -3.45
C ARG A 63 -26.57 -17.29 -4.28
N ASP A 64 -25.45 -16.94 -3.65
CA ASP A 64 -24.29 -16.31 -4.30
C ASP A 64 -24.59 -14.98 -5.01
N THR A 65 -25.54 -14.20 -4.50
CA THR A 65 -25.99 -12.93 -5.13
C THR A 65 -25.64 -11.67 -4.34
N GLY A 66 -25.08 -11.82 -3.13
CA GLY A 66 -24.69 -10.72 -2.26
C GLY A 66 -24.17 -11.23 -0.92
N ARG A 67 -23.39 -10.42 -0.20
CA ARG A 67 -22.72 -10.82 1.06
C ARG A 67 -22.56 -9.60 1.97
N LEU A 68 -22.51 -9.82 3.27
CA LEU A 68 -22.38 -8.76 4.27
C LEU A 68 -21.31 -9.09 5.30
N TYR A 69 -20.42 -8.13 5.55
CA TYR A 69 -19.32 -8.27 6.49
C TYR A 69 -19.27 -7.06 7.42
N GLY A 70 -19.01 -7.31 8.70
CA GLY A 70 -18.83 -6.28 9.72
C GLY A 70 -17.35 -6.02 9.96
N ILE A 71 -17.03 -4.78 10.31
CA ILE A 71 -15.71 -4.36 10.76
C ILE A 71 -15.79 -4.13 12.27
N TRP A 72 -15.05 -4.94 13.03
CA TRP A 72 -14.92 -4.77 14.48
C TRP A 72 -13.59 -4.11 14.81
N LEU A 73 -13.63 -3.12 15.68
CA LEU A 73 -12.46 -2.47 16.29
C LEU A 73 -12.55 -2.67 17.80
N ASP A 74 -11.53 -3.31 18.37
CA ASP A 74 -11.43 -3.61 19.80
C ASP A 74 -12.70 -4.27 20.37
N GLY A 75 -13.25 -5.19 19.58
CA GLY A 75 -14.47 -5.95 19.92
C GLY A 75 -15.79 -5.24 19.62
N THR A 76 -15.79 -3.98 19.18
CA THR A 76 -17.00 -3.21 18.86
C THR A 76 -17.25 -3.15 17.34
N LEU A 77 -18.45 -3.46 16.88
CA LEU A 77 -18.85 -3.24 15.48
C LEU A 77 -18.90 -1.73 15.16
N VAL A 78 -18.04 -1.29 14.23
CA VAL A 78 -17.90 0.13 13.85
C VAL A 78 -18.26 0.43 12.39
N GLY A 79 -18.62 -0.59 11.61
CA GLY A 79 -19.00 -0.43 10.22
C GLY A 79 -19.04 -1.75 9.48
N GLY A 80 -18.99 -1.68 8.15
CA GLY A 80 -18.94 -2.88 7.34
C GLY A 80 -18.81 -2.63 5.85
N VAL A 81 -18.70 -3.74 5.13
CA VAL A 81 -18.62 -3.79 3.67
C VAL A 81 -19.51 -4.91 3.15
N MET A 82 -19.94 -4.79 1.92
CA MET A 82 -20.92 -5.72 1.34
C MET A 82 -20.68 -5.88 -0.15
N PHE A 83 -21.09 -7.04 -0.68
CA PHE A 83 -21.48 -7.12 -2.07
C PHE A 83 -22.97 -6.83 -2.17
N THR A 84 -23.34 -5.64 -2.66
CA THR A 84 -24.74 -5.25 -2.90
C THR A 84 -25.33 -5.97 -4.10
N ARG A 85 -24.49 -6.53 -4.97
CA ARG A 85 -24.82 -7.40 -6.10
C ARG A 85 -23.61 -8.28 -6.41
N PHE A 86 -23.84 -9.54 -6.76
CA PHE A 86 -22.79 -10.48 -7.16
C PHE A 86 -23.32 -11.36 -8.29
N GLU A 87 -22.83 -11.16 -9.51
CA GLU A 87 -23.32 -11.84 -10.71
C GLU A 87 -22.20 -12.57 -11.43
N THR A 88 -22.02 -13.83 -11.04
CA THR A 88 -21.01 -14.71 -11.62
C THR A 88 -21.18 -14.90 -13.12
N ALA A 89 -22.42 -15.00 -13.61
CA ALA A 89 -22.70 -15.22 -15.03
C ALA A 89 -22.23 -14.07 -15.94
N SER A 90 -22.26 -12.83 -15.44
CA SER A 90 -21.79 -11.65 -16.18
C SER A 90 -20.39 -11.20 -15.77
N GLY A 91 -19.80 -11.82 -14.73
CA GLY A 91 -18.50 -11.44 -14.18
C GLY A 91 -18.50 -10.13 -13.40
N ASN A 92 -19.67 -9.61 -13.01
CA ASN A 92 -19.82 -8.30 -12.38
C ASN A 92 -20.25 -8.40 -10.92
N CYS A 93 -19.68 -7.58 -10.04
CA CYS A 93 -20.19 -7.38 -8.69
C CYS A 93 -20.15 -5.91 -8.28
N GLU A 94 -20.96 -5.54 -7.30
CA GLU A 94 -21.02 -4.18 -6.76
C GLU A 94 -20.66 -4.22 -5.28
N ILE A 95 -19.74 -3.35 -4.87
CA ILE A 95 -19.33 -3.19 -3.47
C ILE A 95 -19.98 -1.95 -2.87
N GLY A 96 -20.45 -2.11 -1.63
CA GLY A 96 -20.89 -1.01 -0.77
C GLY A 96 -20.15 -1.04 0.56
N CYS A 97 -20.13 0.08 1.26
CA CYS A 97 -19.51 0.19 2.57
C CYS A 97 -20.23 1.19 3.47
N TRP A 98 -20.01 1.06 4.78
CA TRP A 98 -20.48 2.00 5.76
C TRP A 98 -19.61 2.03 7.01
N SER A 99 -19.72 3.10 7.78
CA SER A 99 -19.01 3.26 9.03
C SER A 99 -19.73 4.25 9.92
N GLU A 100 -19.66 4.03 11.23
CA GLU A 100 -19.93 5.09 12.20
C GLU A 100 -18.72 6.03 12.33
N GLU A 101 -18.87 7.07 13.14
CA GLU A 101 -17.80 8.06 13.35
C GLU A 101 -16.54 7.46 13.97
N ALA A 102 -16.69 6.56 14.96
CA ALA A 102 -15.56 5.88 15.59
C ALA A 102 -14.73 5.02 14.60
N GLY A 103 -15.37 4.45 13.57
CA GLY A 103 -14.67 3.71 12.50
C GLY A 103 -14.09 4.59 11.38
N SER A 104 -14.37 5.90 11.40
CA SER A 104 -13.99 6.83 10.35
C SER A 104 -12.55 7.32 10.48
N GLY A 105 -11.92 7.72 9.36
CA GLY A 105 -10.58 8.33 9.38
C GLY A 105 -9.41 7.36 9.59
N GLN A 106 -9.69 6.10 9.90
CA GLN A 106 -8.66 5.09 10.23
C GLN A 106 -8.34 4.12 9.07
N GLY A 107 -8.88 4.35 7.87
CA GLY A 107 -8.63 3.53 6.69
C GLY A 107 -9.29 2.14 6.68
N LEU A 108 -10.01 1.76 7.75
CA LEU A 108 -10.60 0.43 7.92
C LEU A 108 -11.51 -0.01 6.78
N VAL A 109 -12.41 0.88 6.34
CA VAL A 109 -13.32 0.62 5.21
C VAL A 109 -12.54 0.30 3.93
N ASN A 110 -11.48 1.06 3.63
CA ASN A 110 -10.69 0.83 2.42
C ASN A 110 -9.92 -0.49 2.49
N GLN A 111 -9.38 -0.85 3.65
CA GLN A 111 -8.72 -2.15 3.84
C GLN A 111 -9.72 -3.31 3.66
N ALA A 112 -10.91 -3.20 4.26
CA ALA A 112 -11.97 -4.20 4.10
C ALA A 112 -12.46 -4.31 2.65
N CYS A 113 -12.69 -3.18 1.97
CA CYS A 113 -13.06 -3.18 0.55
C CYS A 113 -11.97 -3.79 -0.32
N ARG A 114 -10.68 -3.47 -0.08
CA ARG A 114 -9.54 -4.09 -0.80
C ARG A 114 -9.58 -5.61 -0.67
N ALA A 115 -9.79 -6.15 0.53
CA ALA A 115 -9.91 -7.59 0.74
C ALA A 115 -11.07 -8.22 -0.05
N LEU A 116 -12.21 -7.55 -0.14
CA LEU A 116 -13.34 -8.01 -0.95
C LEU A 116 -13.02 -7.97 -2.46
N ILE A 117 -12.41 -6.89 -2.94
CA ILE A 117 -12.01 -6.73 -4.35
C ILE A 117 -10.98 -7.80 -4.71
N ASP A 118 -9.95 -7.98 -3.89
CA ASP A 118 -8.93 -9.02 -4.04
C ASP A 118 -9.59 -10.39 -4.17
N TRP A 119 -10.48 -10.76 -3.24
CA TRP A 119 -11.20 -12.02 -3.28
C TRP A 119 -12.10 -12.17 -4.52
N ALA A 120 -12.82 -11.11 -4.92
CA ALA A 120 -13.68 -11.14 -6.10
C ALA A 120 -12.87 -11.45 -7.38
N PHE A 121 -11.69 -10.84 -7.54
CA PHE A 121 -10.87 -11.07 -8.72
C PHE A 121 -10.06 -12.36 -8.67
N THR A 122 -9.43 -12.66 -7.54
CA THR A 122 -8.48 -13.78 -7.42
C THR A 122 -9.17 -15.12 -7.21
N GLU A 123 -10.11 -15.19 -6.26
CA GLU A 123 -10.77 -16.44 -5.87
C GLU A 123 -12.04 -16.69 -6.68
N ARG A 124 -12.77 -15.62 -7.02
CA ARG A 124 -14.07 -15.74 -7.71
C ARG A 124 -14.00 -15.54 -9.21
N GLY A 125 -12.87 -15.08 -9.75
CA GLY A 125 -12.69 -14.86 -11.19
C GLY A 125 -13.65 -13.83 -11.77
N MET A 126 -14.09 -12.85 -10.96
CA MET A 126 -14.90 -11.74 -11.47
C MET A 126 -14.07 -10.90 -12.44
N SER A 127 -14.71 -10.23 -13.38
CA SER A 127 -14.05 -9.35 -14.36
C SER A 127 -14.12 -7.89 -13.96
N ARG A 128 -15.15 -7.51 -13.16
CA ARG A 128 -15.43 -6.12 -12.85
C ARG A 128 -16.07 -5.94 -11.47
N VAL A 129 -15.57 -4.94 -10.75
CA VAL A 129 -16.17 -4.43 -9.51
C VAL A 129 -16.72 -3.03 -9.76
N GLU A 130 -17.95 -2.80 -9.35
CA GLU A 130 -18.66 -1.53 -9.44
C GLU A 130 -18.86 -0.89 -8.07
N TRP A 131 -18.98 0.43 -8.08
CA TRP A 131 -19.31 1.24 -6.92
C TRP A 131 -20.27 2.36 -7.33
N LEU A 132 -21.51 2.25 -6.87
CA LEU A 132 -22.55 3.23 -7.17
C LEU A 132 -22.75 4.15 -5.95
N VAL A 133 -22.57 5.44 -6.15
CA VAL A 133 -22.54 6.42 -5.06
C VAL A 133 -23.30 7.68 -5.43
N SER A 134 -24.04 8.26 -4.47
CA SER A 134 -24.65 9.58 -4.69
C SER A 134 -23.59 10.64 -4.98
N SER A 135 -23.82 11.50 -5.97
CA SER A 135 -22.85 12.54 -6.37
C SER A 135 -22.51 13.55 -5.27
N VAL A 136 -23.36 13.66 -4.24
CA VAL A 136 -23.14 14.52 -3.08
C VAL A 136 -22.43 13.81 -1.91
N ASN A 137 -22.24 12.48 -1.99
CA ASN A 137 -21.53 11.72 -0.96
C ASN A 137 -20.01 11.74 -1.22
N THR A 138 -19.39 12.86 -0.87
CA THR A 138 -17.94 13.11 -1.06
C THR A 138 -17.05 12.08 -0.36
N ARG A 139 -17.48 11.55 0.79
CA ARG A 139 -16.73 10.56 1.56
C ARG A 139 -16.64 9.21 0.83
N SER A 140 -17.77 8.73 0.31
CA SER A 140 -17.81 7.48 -0.44
C SER A 140 -17.13 7.61 -1.81
N ILE A 141 -17.25 8.77 -2.48
CA ILE A 141 -16.47 9.09 -3.69
C ILE A 141 -14.96 9.05 -3.40
N ALA A 142 -14.51 9.61 -2.27
CA ALA A 142 -13.11 9.56 -1.87
C ALA A 142 -12.63 8.13 -1.55
N ALA A 143 -13.51 7.25 -1.07
CA ALA A 143 -13.20 5.83 -0.88
C ALA A 143 -12.96 5.12 -2.23
N ALA A 144 -13.88 5.29 -3.19
CA ALA A 144 -13.75 4.72 -4.54
C ALA A 144 -12.45 5.16 -5.23
N ARG A 145 -12.11 6.45 -5.17
CA ARG A 145 -10.85 6.98 -5.72
C ARG A 145 -9.61 6.34 -5.10
N ARG A 146 -9.57 6.21 -3.76
CA ARG A 146 -8.43 5.60 -3.05
C ARG A 146 -8.28 4.11 -3.35
N LEU A 147 -9.35 3.44 -3.75
CA LEU A 147 -9.34 2.04 -4.20
C LEU A 147 -8.95 1.91 -5.68
N GLY A 148 -8.63 3.01 -6.36
CA GLY A 148 -8.20 3.01 -7.76
C GLY A 148 -9.33 2.87 -8.77
N LEU A 149 -10.60 3.00 -8.35
CA LEU A 149 -11.72 2.93 -9.27
C LEU A 149 -11.74 4.16 -10.20
N THR A 150 -12.17 3.94 -11.44
CA THR A 150 -12.39 4.94 -12.47
C THR A 150 -13.86 5.38 -12.49
N ARG A 151 -14.11 6.70 -12.57
CA ARG A 151 -15.46 7.24 -12.76
C ARG A 151 -15.87 7.12 -14.23
N GLU A 152 -16.93 6.38 -14.49
CA GLU A 152 -17.42 6.15 -15.85
C GLU A 152 -18.53 7.10 -16.27
N GLY A 153 -19.34 7.57 -15.31
CA GLY A 153 -20.45 8.46 -15.64
C GLY A 153 -21.34 8.84 -14.47
N VAL A 154 -22.39 9.60 -14.80
CA VAL A 154 -23.42 10.04 -13.85
C VAL A 154 -24.80 9.68 -14.37
N LEU A 155 -25.54 8.94 -13.55
CA LEU A 155 -26.95 8.63 -13.77
C LEU A 155 -27.79 9.73 -13.13
N ARG A 156 -28.35 10.62 -13.98
CA ARG A 156 -29.14 11.78 -13.54
C ARG A 156 -30.44 11.35 -12.88
N LYS A 157 -30.77 11.95 -11.73
CA LYS A 157 -32.00 11.72 -10.95
C LYS A 157 -32.31 10.23 -10.71
N ARG A 158 -31.28 9.39 -10.51
CA ARG A 158 -31.48 7.94 -10.35
C ARG A 158 -32.18 7.60 -9.04
N THR A 159 -31.67 8.10 -7.92
CA THR A 159 -32.02 7.59 -6.58
C THR A 159 -33.00 8.52 -5.88
N PRO A 160 -34.21 8.06 -5.51
CA PRO A 160 -35.13 8.86 -4.70
C PRO A 160 -34.62 8.96 -3.26
N TYR A 161 -34.67 10.17 -2.69
CA TYR A 161 -34.32 10.42 -1.30
C TYR A 161 -35.08 11.63 -0.77
N ARG A 162 -35.85 11.44 0.32
CA ARG A 162 -36.64 12.49 1.01
C ARG A 162 -37.45 13.42 0.08
N GLY A 163 -38.12 12.84 -0.92
CA GLY A 163 -38.97 13.59 -1.86
C GLY A 163 -38.23 14.20 -3.06
N GLU A 164 -36.89 14.12 -3.08
CA GLU A 164 -36.07 14.53 -4.22
C GLU A 164 -35.47 13.31 -4.94
N ARG A 165 -34.83 13.55 -6.09
CA ARG A 165 -34.05 12.51 -6.81
C ARG A 165 -32.61 12.98 -6.98
N LEU A 166 -31.69 12.22 -6.39
CA LEU A 166 -30.26 12.47 -6.43
C LEU A 166 -29.61 11.79 -7.64
N ASP A 167 -28.58 12.44 -8.17
CA ASP A 167 -27.67 11.87 -9.16
C ASP A 167 -26.80 10.78 -8.52
N THR A 168 -26.44 9.76 -9.30
CA THR A 168 -25.55 8.66 -8.88
C THR A 168 -24.36 8.58 -9.80
N GLU A 169 -23.16 8.66 -9.26
CA GLU A 169 -21.93 8.37 -9.98
C GLU A 169 -21.70 6.87 -10.08
N VAL A 170 -21.27 6.43 -11.25
CA VAL A 170 -20.86 5.05 -11.52
C VAL A 170 -19.33 5.01 -11.55
N TRP A 171 -18.77 4.20 -10.66
CA TRP A 171 -17.35 3.95 -10.57
C TRP A 171 -17.07 2.45 -10.77
N SER A 172 -15.92 2.12 -11.35
CA SER A 172 -15.57 0.74 -11.63
C SER A 172 -14.06 0.49 -11.55
N ILE A 173 -13.69 -0.77 -11.38
CA ILE A 173 -12.33 -1.25 -11.64
C ILE A 173 -12.40 -2.62 -12.30
N LEU A 174 -11.52 -2.84 -13.26
CA LEU A 174 -11.40 -4.10 -13.99
C LEU A 174 -10.34 -5.01 -13.35
N SER A 175 -10.51 -6.31 -13.53
CA SER A 175 -9.60 -7.31 -12.97
C SER A 175 -8.13 -7.07 -13.37
N GLU A 176 -7.88 -6.68 -14.61
CA GLU A 176 -6.55 -6.43 -15.17
C GLU A 176 -5.93 -5.14 -14.64
N GLU A 177 -6.75 -4.13 -14.33
CA GLU A 177 -6.32 -2.89 -13.68
C GLU A 177 -5.92 -3.16 -12.23
N TRP A 178 -6.75 -3.94 -11.54
CA TRP A 178 -6.48 -4.33 -10.17
C TRP A 178 -5.25 -5.22 -10.04
N GLN A 179 -5.05 -6.17 -10.95
CA GLN A 179 -3.84 -7.00 -11.00
C GLN A 179 -2.61 -6.16 -11.30
N ARG A 180 -2.67 -5.19 -12.22
CA ARG A 180 -1.54 -4.26 -12.44
C ARG A 180 -1.21 -3.42 -11.21
N ALA A 181 -2.21 -3.02 -10.43
CA ALA A 181 -2.02 -2.26 -9.20
C ALA A 181 -1.65 -3.12 -7.97
N SER A 182 -2.01 -4.41 -7.97
CA SER A 182 -1.80 -5.34 -6.85
C SER A 182 -0.69 -6.36 -7.11
N THR A 183 -0.15 -6.43 -8.33
CA THR A 183 1.12 -7.10 -8.60
C THR A 183 2.14 -6.38 -7.75
N PRO A 184 2.71 -7.02 -6.72
CA PRO A 184 3.74 -6.37 -5.98
C PRO A 184 4.91 -6.21 -6.95
N THR A 185 5.28 -4.96 -7.18
CA THR A 185 6.47 -4.50 -7.89
C THR A 185 7.72 -4.97 -7.15
N THR A 186 7.83 -6.24 -6.77
CA THR A 186 8.77 -6.72 -5.74
C THR A 186 9.71 -7.83 -6.18
N THR A 187 9.55 -8.46 -7.34
CA THR A 187 10.59 -9.42 -7.79
C THR A 187 11.54 -8.74 -8.76
N THR A 188 11.03 -8.19 -9.88
CA THR A 188 11.89 -7.54 -10.89
C THR A 188 12.51 -6.25 -10.35
N ASP A 189 11.73 -5.44 -9.67
CA ASP A 189 12.17 -4.13 -9.20
C ASP A 189 13.05 -4.26 -7.98
N LYS A 190 12.72 -5.13 -7.02
CA LYS A 190 13.64 -5.46 -5.93
C LYS A 190 14.97 -5.97 -6.49
N ALA A 191 14.95 -6.83 -7.51
CA ALA A 191 16.17 -7.28 -8.18
C ALA A 191 16.91 -6.15 -8.92
N GLU A 192 16.22 -5.13 -9.41
CA GLU A 192 16.84 -3.92 -9.96
C GLU A 192 17.46 -3.05 -8.87
N LEU A 193 16.75 -2.82 -7.76
CA LEU A 193 17.26 -2.11 -6.59
C LEU A 193 18.47 -2.83 -5.96
N ASP A 194 18.43 -4.16 -5.91
CA ASP A 194 19.56 -4.99 -5.48
C ASP A 194 20.77 -4.84 -6.39
N ARG A 195 20.56 -4.79 -7.72
CA ARG A 195 21.63 -4.52 -8.69
C ARG A 195 22.21 -3.12 -8.53
N LEU A 196 21.39 -2.09 -8.30
CA LEU A 196 21.87 -0.74 -8.03
C LEU A 196 22.72 -0.69 -6.75
N MET A 197 22.27 -1.33 -5.67
CA MET A 197 23.02 -1.39 -4.42
C MET A 197 24.32 -2.17 -4.56
N ALA A 198 24.31 -3.30 -5.25
CA ALA A 198 25.52 -4.08 -5.52
C ALA A 198 26.53 -3.29 -6.36
N ALA A 199 26.08 -2.57 -7.39
CA ALA A 199 26.93 -1.70 -8.20
C ALA A 199 27.51 -0.53 -7.39
N PHE A 200 26.71 0.09 -6.50
CA PHE A 200 27.21 1.15 -5.61
C PHE A 200 28.30 0.64 -4.66
N LEU A 201 28.07 -0.48 -3.97
CA LEU A 201 29.02 -1.05 -3.01
C LEU A 201 30.29 -1.56 -3.73
N GLY A 202 30.12 -2.22 -4.86
CA GLY A 202 31.21 -2.77 -5.67
C GLY A 202 32.03 -1.72 -6.42
N ALA A 203 31.54 -0.48 -6.57
CA ALA A 203 32.25 0.58 -7.28
C ALA A 203 33.65 0.87 -6.71
N PHE A 204 33.85 0.59 -5.43
CA PHE A 204 35.10 0.84 -4.72
C PHE A 204 35.95 -0.42 -4.50
N ASP A 205 35.49 -1.60 -4.92
CA ASP A 205 36.20 -2.85 -4.66
C ASP A 205 37.53 -2.88 -5.44
N ASN A 206 38.63 -3.04 -4.70
CA ASN A 206 39.97 -3.21 -5.27
C ASN A 206 40.73 -4.36 -4.59
N THR A 207 40.01 -5.39 -4.18
CA THR A 207 40.57 -6.69 -3.79
C THR A 207 41.26 -7.39 -4.96
N VAL A 208 42.02 -8.45 -4.69
CA VAL A 208 42.84 -9.13 -5.71
C VAL A 208 41.96 -9.61 -6.87
N GLY A 209 42.16 -9.02 -8.05
CA GLY A 209 41.41 -9.33 -9.28
C GLY A 209 40.20 -8.42 -9.54
N ALA A 210 39.79 -7.59 -8.58
CA ALA A 210 38.78 -6.55 -8.76
C ALA A 210 39.40 -5.27 -9.33
N HIS A 211 38.64 -4.58 -10.19
CA HIS A 211 39.00 -3.27 -10.71
C HIS A 211 37.95 -2.27 -10.23
N PRO A 212 38.33 -1.23 -9.45
CA PRO A 212 37.37 -0.25 -8.99
C PRO A 212 36.74 0.48 -10.18
N HIS A 213 35.42 0.60 -10.17
CA HIS A 213 34.65 1.27 -11.22
C HIS A 213 33.85 2.42 -10.61
N VAL A 214 34.56 3.49 -10.22
CA VAL A 214 33.97 4.61 -9.46
C VAL A 214 32.94 5.39 -10.29
N ASP A 215 33.04 5.36 -11.62
CA ASP A 215 32.04 5.95 -12.52
C ASP A 215 30.67 5.28 -12.44
N ALA A 216 30.58 4.03 -11.96
CA ALA A 216 29.30 3.36 -11.70
C ALA A 216 28.41 4.17 -10.75
N ILE A 217 28.98 5.03 -9.88
CA ILE A 217 28.22 5.90 -9.00
C ILE A 217 27.36 6.90 -9.79
N ARG A 218 27.90 7.46 -10.88
CA ARG A 218 27.14 8.37 -11.78
C ARG A 218 26.07 7.61 -12.56
N GLU A 219 26.30 6.33 -12.82
CA GLU A 219 25.34 5.47 -13.49
C GLU A 219 24.19 5.07 -12.59
N VAL A 220 24.41 4.77 -11.30
CA VAL A 220 23.35 4.30 -10.40
C VAL A 220 22.52 5.42 -9.79
N PHE A 221 23.06 6.65 -9.69
CA PHE A 221 22.32 7.82 -9.19
C PHE A 221 21.62 8.63 -10.29
N ILE A 222 20.62 9.41 -9.90
CA ILE A 222 20.18 10.56 -10.71
C ILE A 222 21.27 11.65 -10.70
N PRO A 223 21.35 12.53 -11.72
CA PRO A 223 22.42 13.54 -11.79
C PRO A 223 22.50 14.47 -10.56
N GLN A 224 21.37 14.77 -9.92
CA GLN A 224 21.28 15.59 -8.70
C GLN A 224 21.31 14.77 -7.40
N GLY A 225 21.78 13.52 -7.47
CA GLY A 225 21.86 12.62 -6.34
C GLY A 225 22.77 13.15 -5.24
N MET A 226 22.39 12.91 -3.98
CA MET A 226 23.13 13.38 -2.82
C MET A 226 23.62 12.21 -1.97
N ILE A 227 24.85 12.32 -1.50
CA ILE A 227 25.48 11.33 -0.62
C ILE A 227 25.85 12.03 0.69
N ILE A 228 25.36 11.51 1.80
CA ILE A 228 25.45 12.16 3.11
C ILE A 228 26.16 11.21 4.07
N SER A 229 27.26 11.66 4.65
CA SER A 229 27.96 10.93 5.71
C SER A 229 27.65 11.57 7.05
N ASN A 230 27.12 10.79 7.99
CA ASN A 230 26.94 11.24 9.36
C ASN A 230 28.18 10.88 10.17
N THR A 231 28.92 11.90 10.59
CA THR A 231 30.17 11.73 11.34
C THR A 231 30.03 12.31 12.75
N ALA A 232 30.97 12.02 13.65
CA ALA A 232 30.99 12.61 14.98
C ALA A 232 31.01 14.16 14.97
N SER A 233 31.53 14.77 13.89
CA SER A 233 31.53 16.23 13.67
C SER A 233 30.24 16.78 13.05
N GLY A 234 29.25 15.94 12.79
CA GLY A 234 27.99 16.29 12.12
C GLY A 234 27.88 15.74 10.68
N PRO A 235 26.74 16.01 10.00
CA PRO A 235 26.50 15.52 8.66
C PRO A 235 27.33 16.29 7.63
N VAL A 236 28.05 15.55 6.77
CA VAL A 236 28.75 16.08 5.60
C VAL A 236 27.99 15.66 4.35
N ILE A 237 27.60 16.66 3.55
CA ILE A 237 26.78 16.48 2.35
C ILE A 237 27.68 16.59 1.12
N HIS A 238 27.64 15.57 0.26
CA HIS A 238 28.41 15.50 -0.97
C HIS A 238 27.47 15.46 -2.19
N THR A 239 27.83 16.22 -3.23
CA THR A 239 27.39 15.90 -4.59
C THR A 239 28.10 14.62 -5.06
N LEU A 240 27.64 14.02 -6.15
CA LEU A 240 28.27 12.81 -6.69
C LEU A 240 29.76 13.03 -7.00
N ASP A 241 30.11 14.12 -7.70
CA ASP A 241 31.50 14.41 -8.07
C ASP A 241 32.38 14.65 -6.84
N ALA A 242 31.89 15.43 -5.87
CA ALA A 242 32.61 15.70 -4.62
C ALA A 242 32.79 14.44 -3.74
N PHE A 243 31.94 13.43 -3.93
CA PHE A 243 32.09 12.12 -3.30
C PHE A 243 33.10 11.24 -4.05
N ILE A 244 33.07 11.24 -5.38
CA ILE A 244 33.84 10.34 -6.25
C ILE A 244 35.32 10.71 -6.31
N GLU A 245 35.66 11.97 -6.62
CA GLU A 245 37.04 12.38 -6.93
C GLU A 245 38.06 12.01 -5.83
N PRO A 246 37.79 12.24 -4.52
CA PRO A 246 38.74 11.88 -3.48
C PRO A 246 38.95 10.37 -3.36
N ARG A 247 37.89 9.58 -3.60
CA ARG A 247 37.91 8.13 -3.45
C ARG A 247 38.61 7.46 -4.61
N GLU A 248 38.39 7.95 -5.83
CA GLU A 248 39.13 7.52 -7.02
C GLU A 248 40.64 7.75 -6.83
N LYS A 249 41.03 8.91 -6.32
CA LYS A 249 42.44 9.18 -5.99
C LYS A 249 43.00 8.18 -4.97
N MET A 250 42.27 7.95 -3.87
CA MET A 250 42.71 7.01 -2.82
C MET A 250 42.86 5.57 -3.32
N LEU A 251 42.00 5.15 -4.25
CA LEU A 251 42.04 3.80 -4.83
C LEU A 251 43.17 3.64 -5.87
N THR A 252 43.61 4.74 -6.51
CA THR A 252 44.62 4.72 -7.58
C THR A 252 46.03 5.03 -7.09
N ASP A 253 46.20 5.83 -6.03
CA ASP A 253 47.51 6.23 -5.49
C ASP A 253 48.08 5.26 -4.43
N GLY A 254 47.36 4.17 -4.14
CA GLY A 254 47.76 3.16 -3.16
C GLY A 254 47.43 3.52 -1.70
N THR A 255 46.74 4.64 -1.45
CA THR A 255 46.29 5.02 -0.11
C THR A 255 45.29 4.02 0.47
N LEU A 256 44.42 3.45 -0.37
CA LEU A 256 43.41 2.47 0.02
C LEU A 256 43.51 1.26 -0.90
N THR A 257 43.89 0.12 -0.34
CA THR A 257 44.09 -1.14 -1.08
C THR A 257 43.33 -2.29 -0.42
N GLN A 258 43.03 -3.34 -1.17
CA GLN A 258 42.27 -4.50 -0.69
C GLN A 258 40.92 -4.12 -0.05
N PHE A 259 40.35 -3.01 -0.48
CA PHE A 259 39.11 -2.49 0.03
C PHE A 259 37.94 -3.24 -0.58
N SER A 260 37.02 -3.65 0.28
CA SER A 260 35.70 -4.14 -0.10
C SER A 260 34.68 -3.71 0.94
N GLU A 261 33.45 -3.47 0.47
CA GLU A 261 32.31 -3.14 1.30
C GLU A 261 31.12 -3.97 0.83
N TRP A 262 30.41 -4.59 1.77
CA TRP A 262 29.29 -5.48 1.45
C TRP A 262 28.15 -5.32 2.46
N GLU A 263 26.97 -5.65 1.98
CA GLU A 263 25.75 -5.63 2.78
C GLU A 263 25.61 -6.92 3.59
N VAL A 264 25.28 -6.79 4.87
CA VAL A 264 25.03 -7.92 5.79
C VAL A 264 23.54 -8.24 5.88
N SER A 265 22.71 -7.19 5.85
CA SER A 265 21.25 -7.33 5.88
C SER A 265 20.60 -6.09 5.29
N GLU A 266 19.40 -6.26 4.73
CA GLU A 266 18.62 -5.16 4.18
C GLU A 266 17.13 -5.32 4.43
N ARG A 267 16.43 -4.18 4.42
CA ARG A 267 14.99 -4.11 4.28
C ARG A 267 14.65 -3.08 3.22
N THR A 268 13.95 -3.49 2.16
CA THR A 268 13.49 -2.62 1.08
C THR A 268 11.96 -2.55 1.08
N GLU A 269 11.40 -1.34 1.04
CA GLU A 269 9.96 -1.12 0.85
C GLU A 269 9.77 -0.28 -0.42
N ILE A 270 8.87 -0.73 -1.31
CA ILE A 270 8.66 -0.16 -2.64
C ILE A 270 7.23 0.38 -2.71
N PHE A 271 7.10 1.64 -3.12
CA PHE A 271 5.83 2.34 -3.29
C PHE A 271 5.72 2.84 -4.74
N GLU A 272 5.25 1.97 -5.64
CA GLU A 272 5.08 2.24 -7.08
C GLU A 272 6.36 2.70 -7.81
N SER A 273 6.64 4.01 -7.76
CA SER A 273 7.75 4.70 -8.43
C SER A 273 8.80 5.27 -7.48
N ILE A 274 8.65 5.07 -6.17
CA ILE A 274 9.67 5.38 -5.15
C ILE A 274 9.95 4.16 -4.28
N ALA A 275 11.15 4.08 -3.72
CA ALA A 275 11.49 3.04 -2.76
C ALA A 275 12.48 3.55 -1.72
N HIS A 276 12.54 2.87 -0.58
CA HIS A 276 13.58 3.08 0.42
C HIS A 276 14.17 1.75 0.85
N ARG A 277 15.48 1.75 1.13
CA ARG A 277 16.21 0.61 1.67
C ARG A 277 16.96 1.03 2.92
N THR A 278 16.87 0.20 3.95
CA THR A 278 17.75 0.28 5.13
C THR A 278 18.71 -0.90 5.08
N SER A 279 20.00 -0.63 5.18
CA SER A 279 21.07 -1.62 5.04
C SER A 279 22.01 -1.58 6.23
N ALA A 280 22.40 -2.74 6.74
CA ALA A 280 23.58 -2.89 7.59
C ALA A 280 24.74 -3.36 6.70
N TYR A 281 25.91 -2.74 6.82
CA TYR A 281 27.08 -3.09 5.99
C TYR A 281 28.31 -3.37 6.85
N ARG A 282 29.28 -4.05 6.23
CA ARG A 282 30.65 -4.17 6.72
C ARG A 282 31.62 -3.77 5.62
N LYS A 283 32.77 -3.29 6.04
CA LYS A 283 33.89 -2.92 5.17
C LYS A 283 35.20 -3.43 5.74
N SER A 284 36.13 -3.73 4.87
CA SER A 284 37.51 -4.06 5.23
C SER A 284 38.47 -3.50 4.19
N GLY A 285 39.70 -3.23 4.58
CA GLY A 285 40.75 -2.86 3.64
C GLY A 285 42.06 -2.53 4.34
N VAL A 286 43.02 -2.03 3.57
CA VAL A 286 44.31 -1.55 4.06
C VAL A 286 44.42 -0.06 3.72
N HIS A 287 44.44 0.78 4.75
CA HIS A 287 44.56 2.22 4.61
C HIS A 287 45.98 2.66 5.02
N LYS A 288 46.74 3.20 4.07
CA LYS A 288 48.14 3.64 4.27
C LYS A 288 49.03 2.55 4.92
N GLY A 289 48.83 1.30 4.50
CA GLY A 289 49.58 0.14 4.99
C GLY A 289 49.00 -0.52 6.24
N GLU A 290 48.02 0.09 6.90
CA GLU A 290 47.39 -0.46 8.12
C GLU A 290 46.05 -1.14 7.78
N PRO A 291 45.86 -2.43 8.12
CA PRO A 291 44.59 -3.11 7.97
C PRO A 291 43.50 -2.49 8.86
N PHE A 292 42.27 -2.43 8.36
CA PHE A 292 41.11 -2.01 9.13
C PHE A 292 39.85 -2.81 8.75
N GLU A 293 38.93 -2.86 9.71
CA GLU A 293 37.55 -3.31 9.51
C GLU A 293 36.60 -2.26 10.05
N GLY A 294 35.39 -2.21 9.51
CA GLY A 294 34.32 -1.33 9.99
C GLY A 294 32.94 -1.89 9.69
N ALA A 295 31.94 -1.34 10.37
CA ALA A 295 30.54 -1.63 10.15
C ALA A 295 29.73 -0.34 10.22
N GLY A 296 28.49 -0.38 9.76
CA GLY A 296 27.63 0.78 9.80
C GLY A 296 26.26 0.52 9.20
N ARG A 297 25.48 1.60 9.10
CA ARG A 297 24.14 1.57 8.49
C ARG A 297 24.05 2.56 7.35
N LYS A 298 23.27 2.17 6.33
CA LYS A 298 22.91 3.01 5.18
C LYS A 298 21.39 3.12 5.07
N MET A 299 20.93 4.30 4.70
CA MET A 299 19.57 4.54 4.24
C MET A 299 19.63 5.09 2.82
N THR A 300 18.98 4.40 1.89
CA THR A 300 18.99 4.77 0.48
C THR A 300 17.56 5.01 -0.01
N GLN A 301 17.35 6.13 -0.68
CA GLN A 301 16.11 6.43 -1.39
C GLN A 301 16.29 6.20 -2.88
N PHE A 302 15.29 5.60 -3.52
CA PHE A 302 15.27 5.33 -4.94
C PHE A 302 14.05 5.97 -5.60
N VAL A 303 14.22 6.32 -6.86
CA VAL A 303 13.17 6.86 -7.72
C VAL A 303 13.22 6.15 -9.07
N ARG A 304 12.04 5.83 -9.61
CA ARG A 304 11.91 5.30 -10.96
C ARG A 304 11.94 6.45 -11.95
N THR A 305 12.86 6.38 -12.90
CA THR A 305 12.96 7.29 -14.05
C THR A 305 12.44 6.61 -15.32
N PRO A 306 12.25 7.33 -16.44
CA PRO A 306 11.93 6.71 -17.72
C PRO A 306 12.96 5.66 -18.19
N ALA A 307 14.20 5.74 -17.69
CA ALA A 307 15.29 4.82 -18.03
C ALA A 307 15.48 3.67 -17.00
N GLY A 308 14.60 3.57 -16.00
CA GLY A 308 14.71 2.58 -14.92
C GLY A 308 14.93 3.21 -13.54
N TRP A 309 15.13 2.38 -12.53
CA TRP A 309 15.38 2.82 -11.15
C TRP A 309 16.75 3.50 -11.02
N LYS A 310 16.81 4.52 -10.16
CA LYS A 310 18.03 5.23 -9.77
C LYS A 310 18.02 5.54 -8.28
N MET A 311 19.20 5.68 -7.70
CA MET A 311 19.38 6.24 -6.36
C MET A 311 19.17 7.76 -6.40
N ALA A 312 18.37 8.27 -5.46
CA ALA A 312 18.14 9.70 -5.27
C ALA A 312 19.00 10.25 -4.14
N SER A 313 19.12 9.51 -3.04
CA SER A 313 19.95 9.86 -1.91
C SER A 313 20.47 8.63 -1.20
N LEU A 314 21.66 8.74 -0.59
CA LEU A 314 22.21 7.74 0.30
C LEU A 314 22.80 8.45 1.52
N THR A 315 22.35 8.05 2.70
CA THR A 315 22.92 8.50 3.98
C THR A 315 23.57 7.32 4.67
N TRP A 316 24.75 7.49 5.24
CA TRP A 316 25.37 6.45 6.07
C TRP A 316 25.92 6.98 7.38
N GLU A 317 26.04 6.08 8.34
CA GLU A 317 26.68 6.27 9.64
C GLU A 317 27.55 5.04 9.92
N ASP A 318 28.83 5.26 10.23
CA ASP A 318 29.73 4.22 10.72
C ASP A 318 29.47 3.96 12.22
N GLU A 319 29.60 2.70 12.65
CA GLU A 319 29.54 2.29 14.08
C GLU A 319 30.82 2.62 14.86
#